data_AF-A0A9E5I1T1-F1
#
_entry.id   AF-A0A9E5I1T1-F1
#
_cell.length_a   1.000
_cell.length_b   1.000
_cell.length_c   1.000
_cell.angle_alpha   90.00
_cell.angle_beta   90.00
_cell.angle_gamma   90.00
#
_symmetry.space_group_name_H-M   'P 1'
#
loop_
_entity.id
_entity.type
_entity.pdbx_description
1 polymer ?
#
loop_
_entity_poly.entity_id
_entity_poly.type
_entity_poly.pdbx_seq_one_letter_code
_entity_poly.pdbx_strand_id
1 'polypeptide(L)'
;MSWLHTFLNYIGLSILRLFAFLPYAWTVQIGYALGYLFGRLPHQRKYVVLRNLQLCFPNLTSHQIQRLANEHWRLLGRAVIERSRVWLGSAKQIFSLVDIESEIPLGDNKPRILVIPHF
;
A
#
# COMPACT_ATOMS: atom_id res chain seq x y z
N MET A 1 12.92 -23.83 18.32
CA MET A 1 12.96 -22.73 17.33
C MET A 1 11.89 -21.65 17.55
N SER A 2 11.12 -21.67 18.65
CA SER A 2 10.10 -20.63 18.94
C SER A 2 10.69 -19.25 19.24
N TRP A 3 11.84 -19.19 19.92
CA TRP A 3 12.47 -17.91 20.30
C TRP A 3 12.83 -17.04 19.09
N LEU A 4 13.31 -17.65 17.99
CA LEU A 4 13.68 -16.91 16.78
C LEU A 4 12.45 -16.29 16.11
N HIS A 5 11.34 -17.03 16.01
CA HIS A 5 10.08 -16.50 15.49
C HIS A 5 9.57 -15.34 16.36
N THR A 6 9.58 -15.52 17.67
CA THR A 6 9.20 -14.46 18.62
C THR A 6 10.06 -13.21 18.44
N PHE A 7 11.38 -13.40 18.33
CA PHE A 7 12.32 -12.30 18.10
C PHE A 7 12.05 -11.57 16.77
N LEU A 8 11.88 -12.30 15.66
CA LEU A 8 11.56 -11.73 14.36
C LEU A 8 10.21 -10.99 14.36
N ASN A 9 9.22 -11.50 15.09
CA ASN A 9 7.93 -10.82 15.26
C ASN A 9 8.08 -9.50 16.00
N TYR A 10 8.89 -9.46 17.08
CA TYR A 10 9.16 -8.21 17.80
C TYR A 10 9.90 -7.19 16.94
N ILE A 11 10.83 -7.63 16.09
CA ILE A 11 11.48 -6.75 15.11
C ILE A 11 10.44 -6.19 14.13
N GLY A 12 9.61 -7.04 13.53
CA GLY A 12 8.56 -6.63 12.61
C GLY A 12 7.61 -5.61 13.23
N LEU A 13 7.15 -5.87 14.45
CA LEU A 13 6.28 -4.95 15.20
C LEU A 13 6.99 -3.62 15.49
N SER A 14 8.27 -3.65 15.83
CA SER A 14 9.06 -2.44 16.10
C SER A 14 9.24 -1.58 14.84
N ILE A 15 9.46 -2.21 13.68
CA ILE A 15 9.52 -1.53 12.38
C ILE A 15 8.16 -0.89 12.06
N LEU A 16 7.05 -1.63 12.25
CA LEU A 16 5.72 -1.06 12.06
C LEU A 16 5.49 0.14 12.99
N ARG A 17 5.83 0.03 14.28
CA ARG A 17 5.72 1.16 15.22
C ARG A 17 6.53 2.37 14.76
N LEU A 18 7.77 2.17 14.30
CA LEU A 18 8.59 3.25 13.78
C LEU A 18 7.88 4.00 12.66
N PHE A 19 7.37 3.31 11.64
CA PHE A 19 6.69 3.94 10.50
C PHE A 19 5.33 4.56 10.85
N ALA A 20 4.65 4.04 11.87
CA ALA A 20 3.38 4.60 12.36
C ALA A 20 3.55 6.03 12.93
N PHE A 21 4.71 6.31 13.55
CA PHE A 21 4.97 7.60 14.22
C PHE A 21 5.99 8.49 13.50
N LEU A 22 6.68 7.98 12.48
CA LEU A 22 7.53 8.78 11.59
C LEU A 22 6.70 9.87 10.87
N PRO A 23 7.27 11.05 10.55
CA PRO A 23 6.53 12.05 9.78
C PRO A 23 6.12 11.47 8.42
N TYR A 24 4.87 11.73 8.03
CA TYR A 24 4.22 11.02 6.93
C TYR A 24 4.96 11.13 5.59
N ALA A 25 5.57 12.28 5.31
CA ALA A 25 6.38 12.48 4.10
C ALA A 25 7.51 11.43 3.99
N TRP A 26 8.18 11.08 5.09
CA TRP A 26 9.22 10.04 5.08
C TRP A 26 8.63 8.66 4.83
N THR A 27 7.51 8.33 5.47
CA THR A 27 6.78 7.07 5.22
C THR A 27 6.49 6.90 3.72
N VAL A 28 6.00 7.96 3.07
CA VAL A 28 5.68 7.96 1.63
C VAL A 28 6.93 7.78 0.78
N GLN A 29 7.98 8.58 1.00
CA GLN A 29 9.19 8.51 0.17
C GLN A 29 9.93 7.17 0.33
N ILE A 30 10.01 6.63 1.55
CA ILE A 30 10.62 5.32 1.80
C ILE A 30 9.80 4.23 1.12
N GLY A 31 8.46 4.29 1.21
CA GLY A 31 7.58 3.35 0.53
C GLY A 31 7.76 3.35 -0.98
N TYR A 32 7.82 4.55 -1.57
CA TYR A 32 8.11 4.71 -2.99
C TYR A 32 9.47 4.16 -3.38
N ALA A 33 10.52 4.43 -2.60
CA ALA A 33 11.86 3.94 -2.87
C ALA A 33 11.91 2.41 -2.81
N LEU A 34 11.39 1.79 -1.75
CA LEU A 34 11.37 0.33 -1.59
C LEU A 34 10.56 -0.34 -2.69
N GLY A 35 9.37 0.19 -2.99
CA GLY A 35 8.52 -0.31 -4.06
C GLY A 35 9.20 -0.23 -5.44
N TYR A 36 9.79 0.92 -5.75
CA TYR A 36 10.53 1.16 -6.99
C TYR A 36 11.74 0.23 -7.18
N LEU A 37 12.47 -0.04 -6.09
CA LEU A 37 13.58 -1.00 -6.09
C LEU A 37 13.06 -2.42 -6.31
N PHE A 38 12.04 -2.83 -5.56
CA PHE A 38 11.45 -4.16 -5.68
C PHE A 38 10.92 -4.42 -7.10
N GLY A 39 10.19 -3.47 -7.69
CA GLY A 39 9.68 -3.58 -9.05
C GLY A 39 10.74 -3.72 -10.15
N ARG A 40 12.00 -3.41 -9.87
CA ARG A 40 13.11 -3.63 -10.81
C ARG A 40 13.69 -5.03 -10.73
N LEU A 41 13.64 -5.66 -9.55
CA LEU A 41 14.23 -6.97 -9.33
C LEU A 41 13.53 -8.04 -10.20
N PRO A 42 14.26 -9.07 -10.66
CA PRO A 42 13.67 -10.17 -11.40
C PRO A 42 12.87 -11.06 -10.44
N HIS A 43 11.54 -10.98 -10.52
CA HIS A 43 10.62 -11.82 -9.75
C HIS A 43 9.31 -12.05 -10.50
N GLN A 44 8.63 -13.17 -10.19
CA GLN A 44 7.40 -13.59 -10.88
C GLN A 44 6.29 -12.54 -10.86
N ARG A 45 6.16 -11.77 -9.77
CA ARG A 45 5.11 -10.75 -9.62
C ARG A 45 5.25 -9.60 -10.62
N LYS A 46 6.48 -9.28 -11.08
CA LYS A 46 6.72 -8.29 -12.15
C LYS A 46 6.02 -8.67 -13.44
N TYR A 47 6.13 -9.94 -13.83
CA TYR A 47 5.50 -10.47 -15.02
C TYR A 47 3.97 -10.39 -14.92
N VAL A 48 3.41 -10.77 -13.77
CA VAL A 48 1.96 -10.69 -13.53
C VAL A 48 1.45 -9.26 -13.66
N VAL A 49 2.12 -8.28 -13.02
CA VAL A 49 1.74 -6.86 -13.14
C VAL A 49 1.77 -6.41 -14.60
N LEU A 50 2.85 -6.69 -15.32
CA LEU A 50 2.96 -6.30 -16.73
C LEU A 50 1.88 -6.95 -17.60
N ARG A 51 1.62 -8.25 -17.40
CA ARG A 51 0.61 -8.98 -18.16
C ARG A 51 -0.80 -8.45 -17.88
N ASN A 52 -1.13 -8.20 -16.63
CA ASN A 52 -2.43 -7.63 -16.25
C ASN A 52 -2.62 -6.24 -16.88
N LEU A 53 -1.59 -5.38 -16.82
CA LEU A 53 -1.67 -4.05 -17.43
C LEU A 53 -1.85 -4.13 -18.96
N GLN A 54 -1.17 -5.05 -19.65
CA GLN A 54 -1.35 -5.25 -21.09
C GLN A 54 -2.78 -5.72 -21.44
N LEU A 55 -3.35 -6.60 -20.62
CA LEU A 55 -4.71 -7.12 -20.83
C LEU A 55 -5.78 -6.07 -20.52
N CYS A 56 -5.60 -5.29 -19.45
CA CYS A 56 -6.56 -4.25 -19.06
C CYS A 56 -6.45 -2.99 -19.93
N PHE A 57 -5.27 -2.69 -20.48
CA PHE A 57 -5.00 -1.48 -21.25
C PHE A 57 -4.38 -1.79 -22.62
N PRO A 58 -5.10 -2.52 -23.50
CA PRO A 58 -4.55 -3.01 -24.77
C PRO A 58 -4.14 -1.89 -25.74
N ASN A 59 -4.66 -0.67 -25.57
CA ASN A 59 -4.36 0.48 -26.41
C ASN A 59 -3.08 1.24 -25.99
N LEU A 60 -2.46 0.87 -24.87
CA LEU A 60 -1.23 1.51 -24.41
C LEU A 60 0.00 0.87 -25.05
N THR A 61 0.97 1.71 -25.41
CA THR A 61 2.28 1.25 -25.87
C THR A 61 3.05 0.53 -24.76
N SER A 62 4.00 -0.33 -25.14
CA SER A 62 4.88 -1.02 -24.18
C SER A 62 5.61 -0.06 -23.22
N HIS A 63 5.98 1.13 -23.69
CA HIS A 63 6.60 2.15 -22.84
C HIS A 63 5.62 2.72 -21.80
N GLN A 64 4.38 3.00 -22.20
CA GLN A 64 3.34 3.47 -21.27
C GLN A 64 3.00 2.38 -20.23
N ILE A 65 2.90 1.12 -20.65
CA ILE A 65 2.70 -0.02 -19.74
C ILE A 65 3.85 -0.11 -18.73
N GLN A 66 5.11 0.01 -19.17
CA GLN A 66 6.26 -0.05 -18.27
C GLN A 66 6.27 1.12 -17.28
N ARG A 67 5.90 2.33 -17.72
CA ARG A 67 5.75 3.50 -16.84
C ARG A 67 4.66 3.25 -15.78
N LEU A 68 3.52 2.73 -16.18
CA LEU A 68 2.41 2.41 -15.28
C LEU A 68 2.78 1.30 -14.29
N ALA A 69 3.51 0.28 -14.74
CA ALA A 69 4.03 -0.77 -13.87
C ALA A 69 4.99 -0.22 -12.81
N ASN A 70 5.89 0.68 -13.19
CA ASN A 70 6.82 1.32 -12.25
C ASN A 70 6.08 2.17 -11.22
N GLU A 71 5.02 2.87 -11.62
CA GLU A 71 4.19 3.65 -10.71
C GLU A 71 3.39 2.74 -9.76
N HIS A 72 2.81 1.66 -10.28
CA HIS A 72 2.17 0.64 -9.46
C HIS A 72 3.10 0.12 -8.36
N TRP A 73 4.35 -0.21 -8.69
CA TRP A 73 5.30 -0.69 -7.69
C TRP A 73 5.62 0.35 -6.62
N ARG A 74 5.75 1.63 -6.99
CA ARG A 74 5.91 2.72 -6.02
C ARG A 74 4.70 2.78 -5.09
N LEU A 75 3.50 2.86 -5.64
CA LEU A 75 2.25 2.95 -4.88
C LEU A 75 2.04 1.74 -3.98
N LEU A 76 2.33 0.53 -4.46
CA LEU A 76 2.28 -0.69 -3.65
C LEU A 76 3.25 -0.63 -2.47
N GLY A 77 4.48 -0.18 -2.69
CA GLY A 77 5.47 0.00 -1.63
C GLY A 77 4.99 1.00 -0.57
N ARG A 78 4.45 2.15 -0.98
CA ARG A 78 3.80 3.11 -0.08
C ARG A 78 2.66 2.47 0.70
N ALA A 79 1.73 1.80 0.02
CA ALA A 79 0.56 1.18 0.66
C ALA A 79 0.95 0.08 1.67
N VAL A 80 2.03 -0.66 1.43
CA VAL A 80 2.54 -1.66 2.39
C VAL A 80 3.04 -0.98 3.65
N ILE A 81 3.82 0.09 3.54
CA ILE A 81 4.34 0.80 4.72
C ILE A 81 3.21 1.55 5.45
N GLU A 82 2.27 2.16 4.73
CA GLU A 82 1.15 2.92 5.32
C GLU A 82 0.25 2.07 6.24
N ARG A 83 0.20 0.74 6.05
CA ARG A 83 -0.48 -0.17 6.98
C ARG A 83 0.01 -0.02 8.42
N SER A 84 1.27 0.37 8.64
CA SER A 84 1.77 0.70 9.98
C SER A 84 0.92 1.75 10.69
N ARG A 85 0.54 2.82 9.99
CA ARG A 85 -0.28 3.91 10.54
C ARG A 85 -1.74 3.50 10.67
N VAL A 86 -2.25 2.70 9.72
CA VAL A 86 -3.63 2.16 9.80
C VAL A 86 -3.80 1.23 11.00
N TRP A 87 -2.79 0.38 11.29
CA TRP A 87 -2.89 -0.60 12.37
C TRP A 87 -2.47 -0.08 13.75
N LEU A 88 -1.48 0.81 13.81
CA LEU A 88 -0.87 1.24 15.08
C LEU A 88 -0.95 2.75 15.34
N GLY A 89 -1.42 3.52 14.37
CA GLY A 89 -1.62 4.96 14.50
C GLY A 89 -2.92 5.30 15.23
N SER A 90 -3.09 6.58 15.52
CA SER A 90 -4.32 7.13 16.11
C SER A 90 -5.34 7.49 15.03
N ALA A 91 -6.63 7.49 15.41
CA ALA A 91 -7.71 7.95 14.54
C ALA A 91 -7.43 9.36 13.99
N LYS A 92 -6.90 10.28 14.82
CA LYS A 92 -6.53 11.64 14.41
C LYS A 92 -5.51 11.66 13.26
N GLN A 93 -4.49 10.79 13.31
CA GLN A 93 -3.49 10.70 12.24
C GLN A 93 -4.09 10.16 10.93
N ILE A 94 -5.06 9.25 11.03
CA ILE A 94 -5.75 8.72 9.84
C ILE A 94 -6.66 9.79 9.25
N PHE A 95 -7.49 10.43 10.06
CA PHE A 95 -8.41 11.49 9.62
C PHE A 95 -7.71 12.75 9.10
N SER A 96 -6.43 12.98 9.43
CA SER A 96 -5.64 14.05 8.80
C SER A 96 -5.17 13.74 7.37
N LEU A 97 -5.35 12.51 6.89
CA LEU A 97 -4.85 12.02 5.60
C LEU A 97 -5.96 11.58 4.65
N VAL A 98 -7.21 11.51 5.12
CA VAL A 98 -8.34 11.00 4.35
C VAL A 98 -9.46 12.02 4.34
N ASP A 99 -10.02 12.21 3.15
CA ASP A 99 -11.31 12.87 2.97
C ASP A 99 -12.35 11.80 2.65
N ILE A 100 -13.51 11.90 3.29
CA ILE A 100 -14.60 10.93 3.12
C ILE A 100 -15.73 11.62 2.38
N GLU A 101 -15.92 11.23 1.13
CA GLU A 101 -17.06 11.63 0.31
C GLU A 101 -18.06 10.49 0.25
N SER A 102 -19.35 10.80 0.46
CA SER A 102 -20.41 9.82 0.41
C SER A 102 -21.68 10.40 -0.18
N GLU A 103 -22.26 9.70 -1.15
CA GLU A 103 -23.57 10.03 -1.73
C GLU A 103 -24.73 9.65 -0.80
N ILE A 104 -24.45 8.84 0.23
CA ILE A 104 -25.43 8.36 1.20
C ILE A 104 -25.09 8.88 2.60
N PRO A 105 -26.10 9.10 3.46
CA PRO A 105 -25.84 9.41 4.86
C PRO A 105 -25.03 8.30 5.52
N LEU A 106 -23.97 8.67 6.24
CA LEU A 106 -23.18 7.77 7.09
C LEU A 106 -23.63 7.92 8.55
N GLY A 107 -23.57 6.84 9.33
CA GLY A 107 -23.89 6.86 10.77
C GLY A 107 -25.38 6.83 11.14
N ASP A 108 -26.28 6.66 10.18
CA ASP A 108 -27.74 6.58 10.39
C ASP A 108 -28.24 5.19 10.84
N ASN A 109 -27.34 4.28 11.21
CA ASN A 109 -27.62 2.90 11.63
C ASN A 109 -28.40 2.03 10.62
N LYS A 110 -28.42 2.38 9.32
CA LYS A 110 -29.00 1.50 8.29
C LYS A 110 -27.99 0.43 7.83
N PRO A 111 -28.41 -0.84 7.66
CA PRO A 111 -27.53 -1.90 7.18
C PRO A 111 -27.09 -1.63 5.73
N ARG A 112 -25.79 -1.75 5.47
CA ARG A 112 -25.17 -1.54 4.16
C ARG A 112 -24.09 -2.58 3.92
N ILE A 113 -23.89 -2.96 2.66
CA ILE A 113 -22.75 -3.80 2.25
C ILE A 113 -21.69 -2.88 1.65
N LEU A 114 -20.50 -2.87 2.24
CA LEU A 114 -19.35 -2.15 1.71
C LEU A 114 -18.50 -3.12 0.86
N VAL A 115 -18.37 -2.83 -0.43
CA VAL A 115 -17.53 -3.61 -1.36
C VAL A 115 -16.25 -2.84 -1.62
N ILE A 116 -15.12 -3.38 -1.16
CA ILE A 116 -13.79 -2.78 -1.34
C ILE A 116 -12.94 -3.77 -2.14
N PRO A 117 -12.67 -3.52 -3.43
CA PRO A 117 -11.70 -4.34 -4.15
C PRO A 117 -10.28 -3.97 -3.70
N HIS A 118 -9.32 -4.85 -3.99
CA HIS A 118 -7.92 -4.59 -3.70
C HIS A 118 -7.33 -3.68 -4.79
N PHE A 119 -7.28 -2.38 -4.50
CA PHE A 119 -6.66 -1.36 -5.33
C PHE A 119 -5.20 -1.08 -4.94
#